data_AF-A0A0N1NML0-F1
#
_entry.id   AF-A0A0N1NML0-F1
#
_cell.length_a   1.000
_cell.length_b   1.000
_cell.length_c   1.000
_cell.angle_alpha   90.00
_cell.angle_beta   90.00
_cell.angle_gamma   90.00
#
_symmetry.space_group_name_H-M   'P 1'
#
loop_
_entity.id
_entity.type
_entity.pdbx_description
1 polymer ?
#
loop_
_entity_poly.entity_id
_entity_poly.type
_entity_poly.pdbx_seq_one_letter_code
_entity_poly.pdbx_strand_id
1 'polypeptide(L)' 'MPASIRGEVHGLLPAAMTQKKATLLDCPSCGSIHIAQMLGDNGGISYVCTACGHSWS' A
#
# COMPACT_ATOMS: atom_id res chain seq x y z
N MET A 1 -24.36 -30.21 -17.56
CA MET A 1 -23.86 -29.22 -18.55
C MET A 1 -23.34 -28.00 -17.80
N PRO A 2 -22.16 -27.44 -18.12
CA PRO A 2 -21.52 -26.36 -17.39
C PRO A 2 -21.84 -24.97 -17.98
N ALA A 3 -21.80 -23.93 -17.16
CA ALA A 3 -21.58 -22.56 -17.61
C ALA A 3 -20.30 -22.04 -16.93
N SER A 4 -19.29 -21.82 -17.76
CA SER A 4 -17.99 -21.26 -17.44
C SER A 4 -18.07 -19.75 -17.66
N ILE A 5 -17.75 -18.94 -16.67
CA ILE A 5 -17.29 -17.56 -16.89
C ILE A 5 -16.12 -17.30 -15.94
N ARG A 6 -14.91 -17.40 -16.50
CA ARG A 6 -13.67 -16.81 -15.96
C ARG A 6 -13.71 -15.33 -16.32
N GLY A 7 -13.58 -14.44 -15.35
CA GLY A 7 -13.73 -13.01 -15.64
C GLY A 7 -13.25 -12.01 -14.61
N GLU A 8 -12.21 -12.29 -13.81
CA GLU A 8 -11.49 -11.23 -13.09
C GLU A 8 -10.07 -11.66 -12.70
N VAL A 9 -9.19 -11.70 -13.71
CA VAL A 9 -7.75 -11.51 -13.50
C VAL A 9 -7.48 -10.02 -13.66
N HIS A 10 -7.90 -9.21 -12.69
CA HIS A 10 -7.19 -7.97 -12.40
C HIS A 10 -6.10 -8.35 -11.41
N GLY A 11 -4.91 -8.60 -11.96
CA GLY A 11 -3.71 -8.95 -11.23
C GLY A 11 -3.28 -7.86 -10.24
N LEU A 12 -3.93 -7.83 -9.09
CA LEU A 12 -3.41 -7.15 -7.92
C LEU A 12 -2.77 -8.21 -7.03
N LEU A 13 -1.49 -8.40 -7.37
CA LEU A 13 -0.47 -9.13 -6.64
C LEU A 13 -0.64 -8.97 -5.11
N PRO A 14 -0.31 -10.04 -4.38
CA PRO A 14 -0.98 -10.44 -3.15
C PRO A 14 -0.74 -9.44 -2.02
N ALA A 15 -1.64 -9.52 -1.04
CA ALA A 15 -1.48 -9.05 0.33
C ALA A 15 -0.24 -9.66 1.01
N ALA A 16 0.94 -9.32 0.51
CA ALA A 16 2.26 -9.65 1.00
C ALA A 16 3.05 -8.35 1.20
N MET A 17 2.51 -7.43 1.99
CA MET A 17 3.16 -6.15 2.29
C MET A 17 3.40 -5.93 3.79
N THR A 18 3.12 -6.92 4.64
CA THR A 18 3.36 -6.82 6.10
C THR A 18 4.78 -7.16 6.53
N GLN A 19 5.73 -7.43 5.62
CA GLN A 19 7.06 -7.91 6.01
C GLN A 19 8.24 -7.26 5.27
N LYS A 20 8.17 -5.93 5.06
CA LYS A 20 9.36 -5.07 4.91
C LYS A 20 9.23 -3.87 5.84
N LYS A 21 9.23 -4.13 7.15
CA LYS A 21 9.06 -3.07 8.16
C LYS A 21 10.20 -2.04 8.20
N ALA A 22 11.32 -2.24 7.49
CA ALA A 22 12.50 -1.39 7.64
C ALA A 22 13.49 -1.50 6.46
N THR A 23 13.09 -1.09 5.25
CA THR A 23 14.06 -0.41 4.36
C THR A 23 13.75 1.09 4.21
N LEU A 24 12.82 1.58 5.04
CA LEU A 24 12.94 2.67 6.00
C LEU A 24 12.16 3.97 5.81
N LEU A 25 11.74 4.44 4.64
CA LEU A 25 10.69 5.47 4.45
C LEU A 25 10.46 5.70 2.94
N ASP A 26 10.34 4.65 2.12
CA ASP A 26 10.08 4.81 0.68
C ASP A 26 8.61 4.56 0.34
N CYS A 27 8.05 5.40 -0.54
CA CYS A 27 6.69 5.24 -1.02
C CYS A 27 6.56 3.99 -1.91
N PRO A 28 5.65 3.05 -1.61
CA PRO A 28 5.50 1.83 -2.40
C PRO A 28 4.97 2.09 -3.83
N SER A 29 4.37 3.25 -4.07
CA SER A 29 3.80 3.60 -5.37
C SER A 29 4.81 4.23 -6.34
N CYS A 30 5.79 5.01 -5.84
CA CYS A 30 6.73 5.78 -6.69
C CYS A 30 8.20 5.65 -6.28
N GLY A 31 8.49 4.99 -5.15
CA GLY A 31 9.84 4.82 -4.61
C GLY A 31 10.43 6.08 -3.96
N SER A 32 9.64 7.14 -3.73
CA SER A 32 10.13 8.38 -3.13
C SER A 32 10.27 8.30 -1.60
N ILE A 33 11.33 8.89 -1.06
CA ILE A 33 11.55 8.97 0.40
C ILE A 33 10.71 10.05 1.12
N HIS A 34 10.01 10.90 0.36
CA HIS A 34 9.27 12.03 0.91
C HIS A 34 7.94 11.56 1.49
N ILE A 35 7.92 11.30 2.79
CA ILE A 35 6.75 10.76 3.51
C ILE A 35 6.47 11.61 4.74
N ALA A 36 5.20 11.92 4.95
CA ALA A 36 4.68 12.44 6.21
C ALA A 36 4.01 11.31 7.00
N GLN A 37 4.37 11.19 8.27
CA GLN A 37 3.74 10.29 9.23
C GLN A 37 2.66 11.06 10.00
N MET A 38 1.45 10.51 10.03
CA MET A 38 0.31 11.01 10.77
C MET A 38 0.01 10.03 11.91
N LEU A 39 -0.08 10.54 13.13
CA LEU A 39 -0.53 9.76 14.28
C LEU A 39 -2.04 9.96 14.42
N GLY A 40 -2.80 8.87 14.28
CA GLY A 40 -4.24 8.88 14.49
C GLY A 40 -4.60 8.88 15.97
N ASP A 41 -5.81 9.33 16.29
CA ASP A 41 -6.29 9.49 17.67
C ASP A 41 -6.35 8.17 18.46
N ASN A 42 -6.39 7.03 17.75
CA ASN A 42 -6.38 5.69 18.33
C ASN A 42 -4.96 5.14 18.56
N GLY A 43 -3.91 5.94 18.36
CA GLY A 43 -2.51 5.48 18.40
C GLY A 43 -2.09 4.68 17.15
N GLY A 44 -2.93 4.67 16.11
CA GLY A 44 -2.58 4.13 14.80
C GLY A 44 -1.65 5.09 14.05
N ILE A 45 -0.75 4.55 13.23
CA ILE A 45 0.14 5.34 12.40
C ILE A 45 -0.34 5.25 10.96
N SER A 46 -0.48 6.38 10.29
CA SER A 46 -0.71 6.45 8.85
C SER A 46 0.44 7.20 8.19
N TYR A 47 0.72 6.88 6.95
CA TYR A 47 1.78 7.46 6.17
C TYR A 47 1.22 8.03 4.88
N VAL A 48 1.72 9.18 4.43
CA VAL A 48 1.37 9.76 3.14
C VAL A 48 2.64 10.22 2.42
N CYS A 49 2.78 9.85 1.16
CA CYS A 49 3.87 10.35 0.34
C CYS A 49 3.56 11.77 -0.13
N THR A 50 4.42 12.74 0.19
CA THR A 50 4.23 14.13 -0.21
C THR A 50 4.67 14.39 -1.66
N ALA A 51 5.32 13.43 -2.30
CA ALA A 51 5.71 13.51 -3.72
C ALA A 51 4.59 13.08 -4.68
N CYS A 52 3.81 12.03 -4.34
CA CYS A 52 2.78 11.48 -5.23
C CYS A 52 1.36 11.41 -4.62
N GLY A 53 1.21 11.68 -3.32
CA GLY A 53 -0.07 11.64 -2.63
C GLY A 53 -0.56 10.25 -2.21
N HIS A 54 0.27 9.21 -2.36
CA HIS A 54 -0.10 7.85 -1.96
C HIS A 54 -0.13 7.72 -0.42
N SER A 55 -1.21 7.15 0.13
CA SER A 55 -1.41 6.95 1.57
C SER A 55 -1.56 5.49 1.95
N TRP A 56 -0.98 5.08 3.08
CA TRP A 56 -1.09 3.72 3.65
C TRP A 56 -1.03 3.75 5.18
N SER A 57 -1.41 2.64 5.84
CA SER A 57 -1.40 2.50 7.30
C SER A 57 -0.75 1.19 7.72
#